data_AF-A0A3M1E0U0-F1
#
_entry.id   AF-A0A3M1E0U0-F1
#
_cell.length_a   1.000
_cell.length_b   1.000
_cell.length_c   1.000
_cell.angle_alpha   90.00
_cell.angle_beta   90.00
_cell.angle_gamma   90.00
#
_symmetry.space_group_name_H-M   'P 1'
#
loop_
_entity.id
_entity.type
_entity.pdbx_description
1 polymer ?
#
loop_
_entity_poly.entity_id
_entity_poly.type
_entity_poly.pdbx_seq_one_letter_code
_entity_poly.pdbx_strand_id
1 'polypeptide(L)'
;IHAREEIRPFIVPPASRDRDAGETFSMIRLEVADGGERQVRWVPFHQYALPSDDYAYAGRFRYAPVTFRAPDGTTVEVMFSRERLPLPAPVALEDFQLDTHIGGYTGQALTIRNYISKLRFLKDGKWTEPRTVRVNGPTEFGGYWYFQSMWDKPPNGMPQGGMNYTGLGVGNRNGVYVQLFGASLAVAGMIFSFYIKPVLRRKEEAREAQRLPGTPKESVARAPTAVPVGTAGDRT
;
A
#
# COMPACT_ATOMS: atom_id res chain seq x y z
N ILE A 1 -18.51 10.95 -44.41
CA ILE A 1 -18.16 9.75 -43.61
C ILE A 1 -17.41 10.25 -42.38
N HIS A 2 -18.05 10.26 -41.21
CA HIS A 2 -17.40 10.67 -39.97
C HIS A 2 -16.74 9.44 -39.33
N ALA A 3 -15.41 9.43 -39.26
CA ALA A 3 -14.68 8.40 -38.52
C ALA A 3 -15.00 8.55 -37.03
N ARG A 4 -15.46 7.47 -36.39
CA ARG A 4 -15.73 7.42 -34.95
C ARG A 4 -14.61 6.61 -34.31
N GLU A 5 -13.81 7.26 -33.47
CA GLU A 5 -12.81 6.58 -32.66
C GLU A 5 -13.54 5.75 -31.59
N GLU A 6 -13.28 4.45 -31.56
CA GLU A 6 -13.88 3.52 -30.59
C GLU A 6 -12.78 2.91 -29.72
N ILE A 7 -12.82 3.23 -28.43
CA ILE A 7 -11.89 2.68 -27.44
C ILE A 7 -12.51 1.39 -26.88
N ARG A 8 -11.78 0.28 -26.96
CA ARG A 8 -12.18 -1.03 -26.43
C ARG A 8 -10.97 -1.79 -25.88
N PRO A 9 -11.14 -2.62 -24.84
CA PRO A 9 -10.04 -3.44 -24.34
C PRO A 9 -9.65 -4.50 -25.37
N PHE A 10 -8.37 -4.88 -25.34
CA PHE A 10 -7.88 -6.06 -26.05
C PHE A 10 -7.32 -7.06 -25.03
N ILE A 11 -7.45 -8.35 -25.31
CA ILE A 11 -6.92 -9.39 -24.43
C ILE A 11 -5.42 -9.49 -24.68
N VAL A 12 -4.62 -9.12 -23.67
CA VAL A 12 -3.17 -9.30 -23.68
C VAL A 12 -2.84 -10.75 -23.28
N PRO A 13 -2.09 -11.51 -24.11
CA PRO A 13 -1.61 -12.85 -23.75
C PRO A 13 -0.81 -12.83 -22.44
N PRO A 14 -0.91 -13.86 -21.57
CA PRO A 14 -0.24 -13.86 -20.26
C PRO A 14 1.26 -13.53 -20.30
N ALA A 15 1.98 -14.01 -21.32
CA ALA A 15 3.43 -13.79 -21.48
C ALA A 15 3.80 -12.33 -21.80
N SER A 16 2.86 -11.54 -22.31
CA SER A 16 3.06 -10.13 -22.66
C SER A 16 2.42 -9.17 -21.65
N ARG A 17 1.86 -9.69 -20.55
CA ARG A 17 1.28 -8.86 -19.50
C ARG A 17 2.39 -8.26 -18.67
N ASP A 18 2.38 -6.94 -18.60
CA ASP A 18 3.16 -6.23 -17.60
C ASP A 18 2.54 -6.47 -16.22
N ARG A 19 3.35 -6.99 -15.28
CA ARG A 19 2.91 -7.27 -13.91
C ARG A 19 2.75 -5.99 -13.10
N ASP A 20 3.45 -4.93 -13.48
CA ASP A 20 3.48 -3.65 -12.76
C ASP A 20 2.43 -2.67 -13.28
N ALA A 21 1.70 -3.03 -14.34
CA ALA A 21 0.64 -2.21 -14.91
C ALA A 21 -0.53 -1.94 -13.93
N GLY A 22 -0.75 -2.84 -12.96
CA GLY A 22 -1.84 -2.75 -11.99
C GLY A 22 -3.20 -2.52 -12.66
N GLU A 23 -3.97 -1.55 -12.15
CA GLU A 23 -5.29 -1.20 -12.65
C GLU A 23 -5.25 -0.25 -13.86
N THR A 24 -4.08 0.25 -14.26
CA THR A 24 -3.92 1.37 -15.23
C THR A 24 -4.62 1.13 -16.56
N PHE A 25 -4.64 -0.11 -17.05
CA PHE A 25 -5.28 -0.48 -18.32
C PHE A 25 -6.68 -1.08 -18.14
N SER A 26 -7.22 -1.05 -16.92
CA SER A 26 -8.55 -1.59 -16.66
C SER A 26 -9.61 -0.71 -17.28
N MET A 27 -10.68 -1.34 -17.76
CA MET A 27 -11.85 -0.65 -18.27
C MET A 27 -13.11 -1.38 -17.81
N ILE A 28 -14.17 -0.63 -17.57
CA ILE A 28 -15.51 -1.20 -17.38
C ILE A 28 -16.36 -0.93 -18.62
N ARG A 29 -17.25 -1.85 -18.97
CA ARG A 29 -18.27 -1.61 -19.99
C ARG A 29 -19.50 -1.08 -19.26
N LEU A 30 -19.89 0.15 -19.58
CA LEU A 30 -21.09 0.75 -19.02
C LEU A 30 -22.16 0.87 -20.09
N GLU A 31 -23.36 0.46 -19.70
CA GLU A 31 -24.55 0.49 -20.52
C GLU A 31 -25.59 1.36 -19.82
N VAL A 32 -26.06 2.38 -20.54
CA VAL A 32 -27.19 3.21 -20.13
C VAL A 32 -28.34 2.87 -21.06
N ALA A 33 -29.43 2.37 -20.49
CA ALA A 33 -30.68 2.09 -21.17
C ALA A 33 -31.77 2.92 -20.49
N ASP A 34 -32.26 3.95 -21.18
CA ASP A 34 -33.39 4.74 -20.73
C ASP A 34 -34.34 4.97 -21.92
N GLY A 35 -35.61 4.58 -21.75
CA GLY A 35 -36.70 4.86 -22.68
C GLY A 35 -36.64 4.31 -24.11
N GLY A 36 -35.53 3.70 -24.56
CA GLY A 36 -35.43 3.03 -25.86
C GLY A 36 -34.07 3.14 -26.57
N GLU A 37 -33.26 4.17 -26.27
CA GLU A 37 -31.90 4.27 -26.80
C GLU A 37 -30.90 3.65 -25.83
N ARG A 38 -30.13 2.68 -26.34
CA ARG A 38 -29.07 1.99 -25.59
C ARG A 38 -27.72 2.60 -25.94
N GLN A 39 -27.05 3.19 -24.96
CA GLN A 39 -25.68 3.69 -25.09
C GLN A 39 -24.72 2.77 -24.36
N VAL A 40 -23.76 2.22 -25.10
CA VAL A 40 -22.71 1.35 -24.57
C VAL A 40 -21.37 2.01 -24.81
N ARG A 41 -20.57 2.17 -23.76
CA ARG A 41 -19.19 2.69 -23.85
C ARG A 41 -18.25 1.95 -22.91
N TRP A 42 -16.99 1.85 -23.30
CA TRP A 42 -15.91 1.44 -22.40
C TRP A 42 -15.41 2.67 -21.64
N VAL A 43 -15.34 2.54 -20.32
CA VAL A 43 -14.89 3.59 -19.41
C VAL A 43 -13.51 3.19 -18.88
N PRO A 44 -12.43 3.87 -19.29
CA PRO A 44 -11.08 3.58 -18.81
C PRO A 44 -10.93 3.93 -17.33
N PHE A 45 -10.01 3.24 -16.65
CA PHE A 45 -9.63 3.56 -15.28
C PHE A 45 -8.85 4.87 -15.20
N HIS A 46 -9.21 5.70 -14.22
CA HIS A 46 -8.49 6.90 -13.84
C HIS A 46 -7.83 6.68 -12.48
N GLN A 47 -6.54 7.01 -12.35
CA GLN A 47 -5.83 6.90 -11.07
C GLN A 47 -6.40 7.84 -9.98
N TYR A 48 -6.96 8.98 -10.40
CA TYR A 48 -7.52 10.01 -9.53
C TYR A 48 -8.96 10.34 -9.93
N ALA A 49 -9.88 10.23 -8.98
CA ALA A 49 -11.29 10.59 -9.15
C ALA A 49 -11.49 12.11 -9.02
N LEU A 50 -11.01 12.85 -10.01
CA LEU A 50 -11.10 14.31 -10.05
C LEU A 50 -12.59 14.73 -10.14
N PRO A 51 -13.05 15.69 -9.33
CA PRO A 51 -14.46 16.09 -9.31
C PRO A 51 -14.83 17.03 -10.48
N SER A 52 -13.86 17.77 -11.03
CA SER A 52 -14.03 18.68 -12.17
C SER A 52 -12.69 18.87 -12.87
N ASP A 53 -12.73 19.54 -14.03
CA ASP A 53 -11.55 19.93 -14.80
C ASP A 53 -10.67 20.95 -14.07
N ASP A 54 -11.19 21.66 -13.06
CA ASP A 54 -10.41 22.61 -12.23
C ASP A 54 -9.27 21.92 -11.46
N TYR A 55 -9.35 20.60 -11.29
CA TYR A 55 -8.35 19.77 -10.64
C TYR A 55 -7.43 19.06 -11.66
N ALA A 56 -7.65 19.25 -12.96
CA ALA A 56 -6.75 18.77 -13.99
C ALA A 56 -5.46 19.60 -13.98
N TYR A 57 -4.33 18.92 -14.15
CA TYR A 57 -3.03 19.56 -14.28
C TYR A 57 -2.29 18.90 -15.44
N ALA A 58 -1.93 19.71 -16.43
CA ALA A 58 -1.32 19.25 -17.67
C ALA A 58 -0.12 18.33 -17.40
N GLY A 59 -0.13 17.14 -18.01
CA GLY A 59 0.93 16.15 -17.86
C GLY A 59 0.97 15.41 -16.51
N ARG A 60 0.06 15.67 -15.55
CA ARG A 60 -0.02 14.96 -14.26
C ARG A 60 -1.40 14.37 -14.00
N PHE A 61 -2.43 15.21 -13.99
CA PHE A 61 -3.80 14.84 -13.67
C PHE A 61 -4.72 15.20 -14.84
N ARG A 62 -5.46 14.23 -15.36
CA ARG A 62 -6.34 14.43 -16.50
C ARG A 62 -7.79 14.23 -16.09
N TYR A 63 -8.62 15.26 -16.28
CA TYR A 63 -10.06 15.12 -16.27
C TYR A 63 -10.52 14.69 -17.66
N ALA A 64 -11.05 13.47 -17.78
CA ALA A 64 -11.56 12.94 -19.05
C ALA A 64 -12.67 11.92 -18.80
N PRO A 65 -13.82 12.35 -18.23
CA PRO A 65 -14.95 11.47 -18.01
C PRO A 65 -15.54 10.97 -19.33
N VAL A 66 -16.21 9.82 -19.27
CA VAL A 66 -17.03 9.34 -20.38
C VAL A 66 -18.45 9.88 -20.22
N THR A 67 -18.91 10.58 -21.25
CA THR A 67 -20.21 11.23 -21.26
C THR A 67 -21.30 10.35 -21.86
N PHE A 68 -22.45 10.27 -21.19
CA PHE A 68 -23.69 9.69 -21.67
C PHE A 68 -24.76 10.78 -21.78
N ARG A 69 -25.63 10.67 -22.78
CA ARG A 69 -26.80 11.57 -22.92
C ARG A 69 -28.07 10.82 -22.56
N ALA A 70 -28.87 11.35 -21.66
CA ALA A 70 -30.19 10.82 -21.37
C ALA A 70 -31.22 11.32 -22.41
N PRO A 71 -32.37 10.63 -22.57
CA PRO A 71 -33.41 10.99 -23.54
C PRO A 71 -34.03 12.37 -23.32
N ASP A 72 -34.03 12.86 -22.08
CA ASP A 72 -34.47 14.20 -21.67
C ASP A 72 -33.47 15.31 -22.06
N GLY A 73 -32.34 14.95 -22.67
CA GLY A 73 -31.24 15.86 -23.01
C GLY A 73 -30.22 16.06 -21.88
N THR A 74 -30.43 15.48 -20.70
CA THR A 74 -29.49 15.54 -19.58
C THR A 74 -28.19 14.83 -19.97
N THR A 75 -27.06 15.40 -19.54
CA THR A 75 -25.74 14.82 -19.79
C THR A 75 -25.17 14.29 -18.49
N VAL A 76 -24.76 13.02 -18.49
CA VAL A 76 -24.16 12.35 -17.33
C VAL A 76 -22.69 12.07 -17.63
N GLU A 77 -21.81 12.57 -16.78
CA GLU A 77 -20.37 12.27 -16.81
C GLU A 77 -20.05 11.11 -15.88
N VAL A 78 -19.33 10.12 -16.39
CA VAL A 78 -18.93 8.94 -15.62
C VAL A 78 -17.42 8.77 -15.65
N MET A 79 -16.84 8.53 -14.48
CA MET A 79 -15.42 8.24 -14.32
C MET A 79 -15.25 6.94 -13.54
N PHE A 80 -14.53 5.98 -14.13
CA PHE A 80 -14.13 4.76 -13.43
C PHE A 80 -12.81 5.03 -12.69
N SER A 81 -12.82 4.98 -11.36
CA SER A 81 -11.65 5.30 -10.54
C SER A 81 -11.75 4.63 -9.16
N ARG A 82 -10.80 4.93 -8.28
CA ARG A 82 -10.84 4.52 -6.88
C ARG A 82 -11.88 5.33 -6.11
N GLU A 83 -12.50 4.70 -5.12
CA GLU A 83 -13.41 5.37 -4.20
C GLU A 83 -12.69 6.51 -3.45
N ARG A 84 -13.36 7.66 -3.34
CA ARG A 84 -12.91 8.78 -2.52
C ARG A 84 -13.55 8.69 -1.16
N LEU A 85 -12.72 8.45 -0.14
CA LEU A 85 -13.16 8.54 1.23
C LEU A 85 -12.87 9.94 1.77
N PRO A 86 -13.79 10.54 2.55
CA PRO A 86 -13.54 11.79 3.21
C PRO A 86 -12.37 11.62 4.21
N LEU A 87 -11.56 12.67 4.34
CA LEU A 87 -10.59 12.72 5.43
C LEU A 87 -11.33 12.79 6.77
N PRO A 88 -10.75 12.23 7.84
CA PRO A 88 -11.37 12.24 9.18
C PRO A 88 -11.52 13.66 9.75
N ALA A 89 -10.73 14.60 9.24
CA ALA A 89 -10.89 16.03 9.47
C ALA A 89 -10.41 16.81 8.22
N PRO A 90 -10.96 18.01 7.97
CA PRO A 90 -10.40 18.92 6.98
C PRO A 90 -8.93 19.25 7.26
N VAL A 91 -8.11 19.24 6.22
CA VAL A 91 -6.68 19.52 6.27
C VAL A 91 -6.36 20.65 5.31
N ALA A 92 -5.53 21.60 5.74
CA ALA A 92 -4.99 22.65 4.91
C ALA A 92 -3.45 22.60 4.90
N LEU A 93 -2.85 22.82 3.74
CA LEU A 93 -1.41 23.05 3.61
C LEU A 93 -1.13 24.52 3.91
N GLU A 94 -0.35 24.79 4.95
CA GLU A 94 0.09 26.13 5.32
C GLU A 94 1.33 26.54 4.52
N ASP A 95 2.30 25.63 4.44
CA ASP A 95 3.63 25.89 3.90
C ASP A 95 4.25 24.58 3.42
N PHE A 96 5.09 24.67 2.40
CA PHE A 96 5.86 23.56 1.87
C PHE A 96 7.33 23.97 1.76
N GLN A 97 8.21 23.19 2.38
CA GLN A 97 9.63 23.48 2.44
C GLN A 97 10.45 22.35 1.84
N LEU A 98 11.46 22.72 1.05
CA LEU A 98 12.41 21.80 0.46
C LEU A 98 13.77 22.00 1.12
N ASP A 99 14.23 21.01 1.87
CA ASP A 99 15.61 20.97 2.37
C ASP A 99 16.50 20.36 1.29
N THR A 100 17.57 21.05 0.92
CA THR A 100 18.55 20.58 -0.07
C THR A 100 19.93 20.40 0.56
N HIS A 101 20.79 19.63 -0.09
CA HIS A 101 22.22 19.59 0.22
C HIS A 101 22.88 20.94 -0.12
N ILE A 102 24.13 21.12 0.33
CA ILE A 102 24.95 22.28 -0.01
C ILE A 102 25.06 22.36 -1.54
N GLY A 103 24.66 23.49 -2.12
CA GLY A 103 24.53 23.67 -3.57
C GLY A 103 23.09 23.88 -4.07
N GLY A 104 22.08 23.71 -3.21
CA GLY A 104 20.69 24.00 -3.57
C GLY A 104 20.02 22.93 -4.43
N TYR A 105 18.79 23.20 -4.88
CA TYR A 105 18.07 22.29 -5.78
C TYR A 105 18.54 22.50 -7.22
N THR A 106 19.09 21.46 -7.84
CA THR A 106 19.60 21.52 -9.22
C THR A 106 18.64 20.90 -10.25
N GLY A 107 17.39 20.61 -9.87
CA GLY A 107 16.46 19.82 -10.70
C GLY A 107 16.60 18.31 -10.53
N GLN A 108 17.64 17.86 -9.82
CA GLN A 108 17.90 16.43 -9.57
C GLN A 108 17.45 16.01 -8.18
N ALA A 109 16.81 14.83 -8.09
CA ALA A 109 16.27 14.31 -6.83
C ALA A 109 17.37 14.09 -5.76
N LEU A 110 18.59 13.75 -6.17
CA LEU A 110 19.73 13.52 -5.28
C LEU A 110 20.16 14.77 -4.49
N THR A 111 19.83 15.97 -4.98
CA THR A 111 20.15 17.22 -4.26
C THR A 111 19.16 17.51 -3.13
N ILE A 112 18.03 16.82 -3.08
CA ILE A 112 17.00 17.00 -2.07
C ILE A 112 17.31 16.13 -0.87
N ARG A 113 17.32 16.74 0.31
CA ARG A 113 17.45 16.06 1.59
C ARG A 113 16.09 15.70 2.17
N ASN A 114 15.16 16.65 2.20
CA ASN A 114 13.79 16.44 2.68
C ASN A 114 12.80 17.35 1.93
N TYR A 115 11.54 16.93 1.91
CA TYR A 115 10.40 17.76 1.57
C TYR A 115 9.41 17.70 2.72
N ILE A 116 8.99 18.87 3.20
CA ILE A 116 8.32 19.08 4.47
C ILE A 116 7.04 19.84 4.22
N SER A 117 5.92 19.31 4.69
CA SER A 117 4.64 20.02 4.69
C SER A 117 4.34 20.54 6.10
N LYS A 118 3.88 21.78 6.21
CA LYS A 118 3.23 22.27 7.43
C LYS A 118 1.73 22.22 7.23
N LEU A 119 1.05 21.42 8.03
CA LEU A 119 -0.38 21.17 7.90
C LEU A 119 -1.14 21.78 9.07
N ARG A 120 -2.31 22.34 8.78
CA ARG A 120 -3.31 22.65 9.80
C ARG A 120 -4.47 21.68 9.69
N PHE A 121 -5.04 21.31 10.82
CA PHE A 121 -6.21 20.46 10.92
C PHE A 121 -7.37 21.26 11.48
N LEU A 122 -8.57 21.08 10.94
CA LEU A 122 -9.76 21.70 11.51
C LEU A 122 -10.28 20.83 12.67
N LYS A 123 -10.33 21.40 13.87
CA LYS A 123 -10.84 20.75 15.09
C LYS A 123 -11.82 21.68 15.79
N ASP A 124 -13.03 21.20 16.06
CA ASP A 124 -14.06 21.97 16.78
C ASP A 124 -14.30 23.36 16.17
N GLY A 125 -14.29 23.45 14.84
CA GLY A 125 -14.48 24.69 14.08
C GLY A 125 -13.27 25.64 14.07
N LYS A 126 -12.13 25.27 14.66
CA LYS A 126 -10.91 26.08 14.70
C LYS A 126 -9.73 25.34 14.07
N TRP A 127 -8.93 26.06 13.28
CA TRP A 127 -7.68 25.52 12.75
C TRP A 127 -6.67 25.36 13.89
N THR A 128 -6.03 24.19 13.95
CA THR A 128 -4.92 23.97 14.87
C THR A 128 -3.69 24.79 14.49
N GLU A 129 -2.74 24.87 15.42
CA GLU A 129 -1.38 25.28 15.09
C GLU A 129 -0.78 24.40 13.97
N PRO A 130 0.09 24.96 13.11
CA PRO A 130 0.75 24.20 12.06
C PRO A 130 1.57 23.04 12.63
N ARG A 131 1.35 21.84 12.08
CA ARG A 131 2.12 20.63 12.41
C ARG A 131 3.00 20.24 11.24
N THR A 132 4.25 19.92 11.54
CA THR A 132 5.26 19.54 10.56
C THR A 132 5.12 18.06 10.19
N VAL A 133 5.01 17.77 8.89
CA VAL A 133 4.96 16.41 8.34
C VAL A 133 6.14 16.19 7.41
N ARG A 134 6.83 15.06 7.62
CA ARG A 134 8.00 14.64 6.85
C ARG A 134 7.86 13.15 6.47
N VAL A 135 8.65 12.70 5.49
CA VAL A 135 8.64 11.29 5.03
C VAL A 135 8.87 10.31 6.19
N ASN A 136 9.87 10.60 7.02
CA ASN A 136 10.25 9.78 8.18
C ASN A 136 9.83 10.39 9.52
N GLY A 137 8.99 11.43 9.50
CA GLY A 137 8.51 12.15 10.68
C GLY A 137 7.01 12.35 10.56
N PRO A 138 6.21 11.27 10.71
CA PRO A 138 4.78 11.36 10.56
C PRO A 138 4.15 12.08 11.78
N THR A 139 3.05 12.78 11.55
CA THR A 139 2.26 13.44 12.60
C THR A 139 0.98 12.68 12.83
N GLU A 140 0.59 12.52 14.10
CA GLU A 140 -0.70 11.95 14.47
C GLU A 140 -1.76 13.05 14.64
N PHE A 141 -2.96 12.81 14.08
CA PHE A 141 -4.14 13.62 14.34
C PHE A 141 -5.42 12.76 14.19
N GLY A 142 -6.33 12.84 15.15
CA GLY A 142 -7.64 12.15 15.07
C GLY A 142 -7.55 10.62 14.97
N GLY A 143 -6.50 9.98 15.49
CA GLY A 143 -6.27 8.53 15.35
C GLY A 143 -5.66 8.09 14.02
N TYR A 144 -5.30 9.04 13.15
CA TYR A 144 -4.63 8.80 11.88
C TYR A 144 -3.21 9.36 11.89
N TRP A 145 -2.36 8.70 11.12
CA TRP A 145 -0.98 9.09 10.89
C TRP A 145 -0.86 9.72 9.51
N TYR A 146 -0.32 10.93 9.49
CA TYR A 146 -0.08 11.74 8.31
C TYR A 146 1.41 11.74 8.02
N PHE A 147 1.78 11.37 6.81
CA PHE A 147 3.16 11.32 6.38
C PHE A 147 3.31 11.85 4.97
N GLN A 148 4.49 12.36 4.68
CA GLN A 148 4.78 12.88 3.36
C GLN A 148 5.03 11.71 2.40
N SER A 149 4.17 11.54 1.40
CA SER A 149 4.24 10.41 0.46
C SER A 149 4.93 10.76 -0.85
N MET A 150 4.72 11.99 -1.34
CA MET A 150 5.31 12.49 -2.57
C MET A 150 5.23 14.01 -2.64
N TRP A 151 5.87 14.58 -3.65
CA TRP A 151 5.71 15.97 -4.05
C TRP A 151 5.88 16.07 -5.56
N ASP A 152 5.35 17.14 -6.15
CA ASP A 152 5.39 17.35 -7.58
C ASP A 152 6.78 17.80 -8.04
N LYS A 153 7.71 16.85 -8.20
CA LYS A 153 9.06 17.17 -8.69
C LYS A 153 9.01 17.71 -10.13
N PRO A 154 9.64 18.85 -10.44
CA PRO A 154 9.82 19.31 -11.82
C PRO A 154 10.44 18.25 -12.74
N PRO A 155 9.97 18.12 -13.99
CA PRO A 155 10.57 17.25 -14.99
C PRO A 155 12.05 17.59 -15.21
N ASN A 156 12.85 16.58 -15.54
CA ASN A 156 14.28 16.76 -15.80
C ASN A 156 14.48 17.78 -16.95
N GLY A 157 15.28 18.82 -16.72
CA GLY A 157 15.55 19.87 -17.71
C GLY A 157 14.47 20.95 -17.85
N MET A 158 13.36 20.86 -17.10
CA MET A 158 12.29 21.88 -17.12
C MET A 158 11.94 22.33 -15.69
N PRO A 159 12.64 23.35 -15.14
CA PRO A 159 12.44 23.81 -13.77
C PRO A 159 11.02 24.31 -13.47
N GLN A 160 10.27 24.71 -14.51
CA GLN A 160 8.96 25.37 -14.39
C GLN A 160 7.77 24.38 -14.42
N GLY A 161 7.99 23.08 -14.69
CA GLY A 161 6.92 22.09 -14.90
C GLY A 161 6.49 21.27 -13.67
N GLY A 162 6.69 21.79 -12.47
CA GLY A 162 6.37 21.10 -11.21
C GLY A 162 6.19 22.06 -10.04
N MET A 163 6.25 21.53 -8.81
CA MET A 163 6.08 22.24 -7.53
C MET A 163 4.64 22.69 -7.24
N ASN A 164 3.64 22.07 -7.85
CA ASN A 164 2.24 22.52 -7.74
C ASN A 164 1.48 21.87 -6.59
N TYR A 165 1.91 20.68 -6.15
CA TYR A 165 1.22 19.94 -5.12
C TYR A 165 2.18 19.07 -4.30
N THR A 166 1.68 18.64 -3.15
CA THR A 166 2.30 17.61 -2.34
C THR A 166 1.32 16.46 -2.10
N GLY A 167 1.83 15.24 -2.09
CA GLY A 167 1.06 14.05 -1.75
C GLY A 167 1.17 13.74 -0.26
N LEU A 168 0.03 13.78 0.41
CA LEU A 168 -0.10 13.42 1.81
C LEU A 168 -0.59 11.97 1.92
N GLY A 169 0.22 11.12 2.54
CA GLY A 169 -0.20 9.77 2.93
C GLY A 169 -0.97 9.83 4.24
N VAL A 170 -2.10 9.13 4.29
CA VAL A 170 -2.96 9.02 5.48
C VAL A 170 -3.19 7.54 5.77
N GLY A 171 -2.91 7.12 7.00
CA GLY A 171 -3.06 5.73 7.40
C GLY A 171 -3.43 5.57 8.86
N ASN A 172 -3.98 4.40 9.18
CA ASN A 172 -4.25 3.97 10.55
C ASN A 172 -3.29 2.83 10.92
N ARG A 173 -2.88 2.74 12.20
CA ARG A 173 -1.98 1.71 12.73
C ARG A 173 -2.68 0.65 13.58
N ASN A 174 -4.02 0.60 13.61
CA ASN A 174 -4.76 -0.37 14.42
C ASN A 174 -4.35 -1.84 14.15
N GLY A 175 -4.05 -2.20 12.90
CA GLY A 175 -3.60 -3.56 12.55
C GLY A 175 -2.23 -3.94 13.12
N VAL A 176 -1.37 -2.96 13.42
CA VAL A 176 -0.03 -3.20 13.98
C VAL A 176 -0.12 -3.86 15.35
N TYR A 177 -1.14 -3.53 16.15
CA TYR A 177 -1.33 -4.15 17.47
C TYR A 177 -1.66 -5.64 17.36
N VAL A 178 -2.45 -6.04 16.37
CA VAL A 178 -2.76 -7.45 16.11
C VAL A 178 -1.51 -8.21 15.67
N GLN A 179 -0.69 -7.61 14.80
CA GLN A 179 0.60 -8.18 14.40
C GLN A 179 1.56 -8.33 15.58
N LEU A 180 1.67 -7.30 16.43
CA LEU A 180 2.52 -7.32 17.62
C LEU A 180 2.06 -8.39 18.62
N PHE A 181 0.75 -8.55 18.79
CA PHE A 181 0.17 -9.60 19.63
C PHE A 181 0.52 -10.99 19.09
N GLY A 182 0.34 -11.22 17.78
CA GLY A 182 0.71 -12.49 17.13
C GLY A 182 2.21 -12.80 17.27
N ALA A 183 3.08 -11.81 17.05
CA ALA A 183 4.51 -11.96 17.25
C ALA A 183 4.87 -12.28 18.71
N SER A 184 4.21 -11.61 19.66
CA SER A 184 4.41 -11.84 21.09
C SER A 184 3.96 -13.25 21.51
N LEU A 185 2.85 -13.75 20.98
CA LEU A 185 2.41 -15.14 21.18
C LEU A 185 3.39 -16.16 20.61
N ALA A 186 3.95 -15.89 19.42
CA ALA A 186 4.95 -16.76 18.82
C ALA A 186 6.21 -16.85 19.68
N VAL A 187 6.71 -15.71 20.18
CA VAL A 187 7.86 -15.65 21.10
C VAL A 187 7.55 -16.37 22.41
N ALA A 188 6.38 -16.13 23.02
CA ALA A 188 5.97 -16.82 24.24
C ALA A 188 5.84 -18.34 24.04
N GLY A 189 5.29 -18.77 22.90
CA GLY A 189 5.19 -20.19 22.54
C GLY A 189 6.55 -20.86 22.39
N MET A 190 7.53 -20.17 21.81
CA MET A 190 8.92 -20.66 21.75
C MET A 190 9.54 -20.76 23.14
N ILE A 191 9.40 -19.74 23.99
CA ILE A 191 9.90 -19.77 25.37
C ILE A 191 9.27 -20.94 26.14
N PHE A 192 7.95 -21.12 26.02
CA PHE A 192 7.26 -22.22 26.68
C PHE A 192 7.75 -23.59 26.17
N SER A 193 7.87 -23.77 24.85
CA SER A 193 8.22 -25.05 24.25
C SER A 193 9.65 -25.48 24.53
N PHE A 194 10.60 -24.54 24.54
CA PHE A 194 12.02 -24.85 24.69
C PHE A 194 12.55 -24.75 26.12
N TYR A 195 11.92 -23.96 27.00
CA TYR A 195 12.43 -23.74 28.35
C TYR A 195 11.48 -24.25 29.43
N ILE A 196 10.17 -24.03 29.30
CA ILE A 196 9.22 -24.41 30.36
C ILE A 196 8.83 -25.89 30.26
N LYS A 197 8.35 -26.32 29.09
CA LYS A 197 7.88 -27.68 28.85
C LYS A 197 8.95 -28.75 29.15
N PRO A 198 10.24 -28.59 28.76
CA PRO A 198 11.26 -29.59 29.08
C PRO A 198 11.53 -29.70 30.59
N VAL A 199 11.46 -28.60 31.33
CA VAL A 199 11.65 -28.60 32.80
C VAL A 199 10.47 -29.27 33.50
N LEU A 200 9.24 -28.99 33.07
CA LEU A 200 8.04 -29.65 33.61
C LEU A 200 8.09 -31.16 33.36
N ARG A 201 8.42 -31.57 32.14
CA ARG A 201 8.57 -32.99 31.79
C ARG A 201 9.65 -33.68 32.64
N ARG A 202 10.82 -33.05 32.86
CA ARG A 202 11.87 -33.60 33.74
C ARG A 202 11.39 -33.77 35.19
N LYS A 203 10.54 -32.86 35.69
CA LYS A 203 9.97 -32.96 37.04
C LYS A 203 8.93 -34.08 37.15
N GLU A 204 8.13 -34.27 36.12
CA GLU A 204 7.17 -35.38 36.04
C GLU A 204 7.90 -36.73 36.01
N GLU A 205 8.89 -36.87 35.13
CA GLU A 205 9.74 -38.07 35.03
C GLU A 205 10.45 -38.39 36.37
N ALA A 206 10.91 -37.37 37.10
CA ALA A 206 11.52 -37.56 38.43
C ALA A 206 10.51 -37.98 39.51
N ARG A 207 9.28 -37.46 39.46
CA ARG A 207 8.20 -37.85 40.39
C ARG A 207 7.71 -39.27 40.12
N GLU A 208 7.62 -39.67 38.86
CA GLU A 208 7.29 -41.05 38.48
C GLU A 208 8.38 -42.04 38.91
N ALA A 209 9.65 -41.68 38.72
CA ALA A 209 10.78 -42.50 39.18
C ALA A 209 10.81 -42.69 40.71
N GLN A 210 10.33 -41.71 41.49
CA GLN A 210 10.20 -41.83 42.95
C GLN A 210 8.95 -42.63 43.39
N ARG A 211 7.90 -42.68 42.56
CA ARG A 211 6.66 -43.42 42.85
C ARG A 211 6.75 -44.91 42.56
N LEU A 212 7.69 -45.35 41.72
CA LEU A 212 7.94 -46.76 41.44
C LEU A 212 9.08 -47.26 42.36
N PRO A 213 8.80 -47.98 43.46
CA PRO A 213 9.85 -48.64 44.19
C PRO A 213 10.35 -49.84 43.37
N GLY A 214 11.58 -49.72 42.86
CA GLY A 214 12.38 -50.85 42.39
C GLY A 214 11.86 -51.57 41.14
N THR A 215 12.25 -51.10 39.96
CA THR A 215 12.47 -52.02 38.84
C THR A 215 13.71 -51.54 38.10
N PRO A 216 14.79 -52.34 38.02
CA PRO A 216 16.01 -51.92 37.35
C PRO A 216 15.72 -51.67 35.87
N LYS A 217 16.07 -50.48 35.36
CA LYS A 217 16.08 -50.19 33.93
C LYS A 217 17.17 -51.03 33.27
N GLU A 218 16.75 -52.09 32.58
CA GLU A 218 17.59 -52.81 31.63
C GLU A 218 17.99 -51.83 30.51
N SER A 219 19.28 -51.50 30.47
CA SER A 219 19.85 -50.62 29.46
C SER A 219 19.90 -51.34 28.11
N VAL A 220 18.87 -51.17 27.28
CA VAL A 220 18.98 -51.53 25.87
C VAL A 220 19.80 -50.42 25.19
N ALA A 221 21.11 -50.65 25.15
CA ALA A 221 22.05 -49.91 24.31
C ALA A 221 21.60 -50.06 22.85
N ARG A 222 21.03 -48.98 22.29
CA ARG A 222 20.74 -48.90 20.86
C ARG A 222 22.04 -48.50 20.15
N ALA A 223 22.69 -49.47 19.52
CA ALA A 223 23.87 -49.25 18.69
C ALA A 223 23.53 -48.27 17.54
N PRO A 224 24.43 -47.35 17.17
CA PRO A 224 24.24 -46.50 16.01
C PRO A 224 24.40 -47.31 14.73
N THR A 225 23.33 -47.43 13.94
CA THR A 225 23.38 -47.97 12.58
C THR A 225 24.19 -47.01 11.70
N ALA A 226 25.41 -47.42 11.34
CA ALA A 226 26.21 -46.73 10.35
C ALA A 226 25.52 -46.80 8.97
N VAL A 227 25.32 -45.64 8.35
CA VAL A 227 24.91 -45.52 6.95
C VAL A 227 26.17 -45.67 6.09
N PRO A 228 26.24 -46.63 5.14
CA PRO A 228 27.35 -46.69 4.22
C PRO A 228 27.27 -45.55 3.21
N VAL A 229 28.38 -44.82 3.09
CA VAL A 229 28.64 -43.80 2.08
C VAL A 229 28.66 -44.47 0.70
N GLY A 230 27.69 -44.12 -0.15
CA GLY A 230 27.66 -44.49 -1.56
C GLY A 230 28.78 -43.77 -2.32
N THR A 231 29.62 -44.57 -2.95
CA THR A 231 30.73 -44.19 -3.83
C THR A 231 30.24 -43.40 -5.05
N ALA A 232 31.01 -42.36 -5.37
CA ALA A 232 30.91 -41.61 -6.61
C ALA A 232 31.18 -42.52 -7.81
N GLY A 233 30.23 -42.56 -8.75
CA GLY A 233 30.41 -43.09 -10.10
C GLY A 233 30.64 -41.94 -11.07
N ASP A 234 31.84 -41.88 -11.61
CA ASP A 234 32.27 -41.05 -12.74
C ASP A 234 32.01 -41.80 -14.06
N ARG A 235 31.73 -41.04 -15.14
CA ARG A 235 31.66 -41.40 -16.59
C ARG A 235 30.42 -42.20 -17.02
N THR A 236 29.72 -41.90 -18.10
CA THR A 236 29.99 -41.20 -19.38
C THR A 236 28.71 -40.61 -19.92
#